data_AF-A0A976G534-F1
#
_entry.id   AF-A0A976G534-F1
#
_cell.length_a   1.000
_cell.length_b   1.000
_cell.length_c   1.000
_cell.angle_alpha   90.00
_cell.angle_beta   90.00
_cell.angle_gamma   90.00
#
_symmetry.space_group_name_H-M   'P 1'
#
loop_
_entity.id
_entity.type
_entity.pdbx_description
1 polymer ?
#
loop_
_entity_poly.entity_id
_entity_poly.type
_entity_poly.pdbx_seq_one_letter_code
_entity_poly.pdbx_strand_id
1 'polypeptide(L)'
;MEEAVRENLVKAEEPKTRQDLSVLLKTLQSAGNVRAQLVSDISTAPEKFMEAQRTVFRARRPSGMPDLEDNLFPKILGLPTGVLVEHADHCIASFYPPDWPKVFDLNSVFAMLLERRAEDVEPEVDDGEITPFVPYPDRFSEELIATVRAWLEIRFSAGASYRVDELLRLAADEGMDAEMRRCIALMLYRSFAQSETLFHNMHAEKCGRFDFDIAEGDNLIFSPLGDE
;
A
#
# COMPACT_ATOMS: atom_id res chain seq x y z
N MET A 1 59.32 -28.37 0.28
CA MET A 1 59.73 -27.01 -0.18
C MET A 1 59.58 -26.00 0.95
N GLU A 2 58.40 -25.84 1.56
CA GLU A 2 58.23 -24.95 2.72
C GLU A 2 59.12 -25.34 3.92
N GLU A 3 59.22 -26.63 4.23
CA GLU A 3 60.10 -27.15 5.30
C GLU A 3 61.58 -26.88 5.04
N ALA A 4 62.04 -27.00 3.79
CA ALA A 4 63.41 -26.68 3.41
C ALA A 4 63.74 -25.18 3.56
N VAL A 5 62.78 -24.30 3.28
CA VAL A 5 62.93 -22.84 3.48
C VAL A 5 62.91 -22.50 4.98
N ARG A 6 62.08 -23.17 5.78
CA ARG A 6 62.08 -23.05 7.25
C ARG A 6 63.43 -23.46 7.84
N GLU A 7 63.98 -24.58 7.42
CA GLU A 7 65.30 -25.05 7.88
C GLU A 7 66.43 -24.10 7.47
N ASN A 8 66.39 -23.56 6.25
CA ASN A 8 67.39 -22.59 5.78
C ASN A 8 67.29 -21.23 6.50
N LEU A 9 66.09 -20.83 6.91
CA LEU A 9 65.87 -19.62 7.72
C LEU A 9 66.46 -19.75 9.12
N VAL A 10 66.41 -20.95 9.71
CA VAL A 10 67.06 -21.25 11.01
C VAL A 10 68.59 -21.23 10.89
N LYS A 11 69.15 -21.66 9.75
CA LYS A 11 70.60 -21.74 9.52
C LYS A 11 71.25 -20.45 9.01
N ALA A 12 70.49 -19.51 8.45
CA ALA A 12 71.03 -18.26 7.94
C ALA A 12 71.51 -17.36 9.10
N GLU A 13 72.74 -16.83 9.03
CA GLU A 13 73.27 -15.86 10.01
C GLU A 13 73.23 -14.41 9.50
N GLU A 14 73.26 -14.21 8.18
CA GLU A 14 73.21 -12.89 7.58
C GLU A 14 71.79 -12.26 7.63
N PRO A 15 71.67 -10.97 7.99
CA PRO A 15 70.37 -10.34 8.20
C PRO A 15 69.56 -10.14 6.90
N LYS A 16 70.23 -9.90 5.76
CA LYS A 16 69.57 -9.72 4.46
C LYS A 16 68.97 -11.02 3.94
N THR A 17 69.74 -12.11 3.98
CA THR A 17 69.28 -13.43 3.55
C THR A 17 68.15 -13.96 4.44
N ARG A 18 68.16 -13.65 5.75
CA ARG A 18 67.02 -13.92 6.65
C ARG A 18 65.76 -13.18 6.23
N GLN A 19 65.85 -11.90 5.85
CA GLN A 19 64.70 -11.13 5.40
C GLN A 19 64.11 -11.73 4.11
N ASP A 20 64.95 -12.00 3.10
CA ASP A 20 64.52 -12.59 1.83
C ASP A 20 63.86 -13.97 2.02
N LEU A 21 64.47 -14.83 2.84
CA LEU A 21 63.91 -16.15 3.17
C LEU A 21 62.58 -16.05 3.94
N SER A 22 62.42 -15.04 4.80
CA SER A 22 61.16 -14.83 5.53
C SER A 22 60.03 -14.37 4.61
N VAL A 23 60.33 -13.53 3.62
CA VAL A 23 59.37 -13.11 2.60
C VAL A 23 59.00 -14.31 1.72
N LEU A 24 59.98 -15.10 1.30
CA LEU A 24 59.75 -16.30 0.49
C LEU A 24 58.92 -17.36 1.24
N LEU A 25 59.13 -17.50 2.54
CA LEU A 25 58.31 -18.39 3.37
C LEU A 25 56.86 -17.90 3.47
N LYS A 26 56.64 -16.59 3.66
CA LYS A 26 55.30 -16.00 3.68
C LYS A 26 54.57 -16.16 2.36
N THR A 27 55.27 -15.98 1.23
CA THR A 27 54.66 -16.15 -0.10
C THR A 27 54.37 -17.62 -0.41
N LEU A 28 55.22 -18.55 0.02
CA LEU A 28 54.92 -19.98 -0.09
C LEU A 28 53.71 -20.40 0.74
N GLN A 29 53.57 -19.85 1.95
CA GLN A 29 52.42 -20.10 2.81
C GLN A 29 51.14 -19.53 2.24
N SER A 30 51.17 -18.29 1.73
CA SER A 30 49.99 -17.70 1.10
C SER A 30 49.59 -18.45 -0.16
N ALA A 31 50.55 -18.84 -1.00
CA ALA A 31 50.28 -19.67 -2.17
C ALA A 31 49.75 -21.06 -1.80
N GLY A 32 50.25 -21.66 -0.72
CA GLY A 32 49.76 -22.92 -0.16
C GLY A 32 48.29 -22.82 0.28
N ASN A 33 47.94 -21.75 1.01
CA ASN A 33 46.57 -21.49 1.46
C ASN A 33 45.62 -21.26 0.28
N VAL A 34 46.03 -20.46 -0.71
CA VAL A 34 45.22 -20.22 -1.92
C VAL A 34 45.01 -21.52 -2.69
N ARG A 35 46.05 -22.35 -2.83
CA ARG A 35 45.92 -23.67 -3.47
C ARG A 35 44.97 -24.58 -2.68
N ALA A 36 45.07 -24.63 -1.36
CA ALA A 36 44.17 -25.43 -0.53
C ALA A 36 42.71 -24.97 -0.67
N GLN A 37 42.48 -23.65 -0.68
CA GLN A 37 41.16 -23.07 -0.90
C GLN A 37 40.61 -23.42 -2.28
N LEU A 38 41.42 -23.26 -3.35
CA LEU A 38 41.03 -23.62 -4.71
C LEU A 38 40.69 -25.10 -4.84
N VAL A 39 41.47 -25.99 -4.21
CA VAL A 39 41.18 -27.44 -4.22
C VAL A 39 39.87 -27.73 -3.49
N SER A 40 39.62 -27.09 -2.35
CA SER A 40 38.35 -27.20 -1.61
C SER A 40 37.18 -26.71 -2.46
N ASP A 41 37.30 -25.54 -3.09
CA ASP A 41 36.24 -24.96 -3.91
C ASP A 41 35.95 -25.81 -5.15
N ILE A 42 36.99 -26.32 -5.84
CA ILE A 42 36.82 -27.23 -6.98
C ILE A 42 36.20 -28.55 -6.55
N SER A 43 36.57 -29.10 -5.38
CA SER A 43 36.01 -30.35 -4.88
C SER A 43 34.53 -30.23 -4.49
N THR A 44 34.10 -29.07 -4.00
CA THR A 44 32.72 -28.81 -3.56
C THR A 44 31.82 -28.22 -4.65
N ALA A 45 32.40 -27.63 -5.70
CA ALA A 45 31.69 -27.08 -6.84
C ALA A 45 30.71 -28.07 -7.53
N PRO A 46 31.07 -29.34 -7.83
CA PRO A 46 30.16 -30.26 -8.50
C PRO A 46 28.93 -30.60 -7.64
N GLU A 47 29.09 -30.76 -6.32
CA GLU A 47 27.96 -31.01 -5.42
C GLU A 47 27.02 -29.80 -5.35
N LYS A 48 27.58 -28.60 -5.16
CA LYS A 48 26.81 -27.34 -5.17
C LYS A 48 26.08 -27.13 -6.49
N PHE A 49 26.74 -27.44 -7.61
CA PHE A 49 26.13 -27.36 -8.94
C PHE A 49 24.98 -28.36 -9.10
N MET A 50 25.17 -29.61 -8.66
CA MET A 50 24.12 -30.63 -8.71
C MET A 50 22.95 -30.32 -7.78
N GLU A 51 23.19 -29.73 -6.60
CA GLU A 51 22.14 -29.23 -5.71
C GLU A 51 21.36 -28.08 -6.34
N ALA A 52 22.06 -27.09 -6.91
CA ALA A 52 21.43 -25.98 -7.63
C ALA A 52 20.61 -26.49 -8.83
N GLN A 53 21.16 -27.41 -9.63
CA GLN A 53 20.40 -28.03 -10.71
C GLN A 53 19.19 -28.81 -10.19
N ARG A 54 19.32 -29.58 -9.10
CA ARG A 54 18.18 -30.26 -8.46
C ARG A 54 17.12 -29.27 -8.00
N THR A 55 17.48 -28.08 -7.54
CA THR A 55 16.48 -27.05 -7.19
C THR A 55 15.80 -26.42 -8.40
N VAL A 56 16.50 -26.30 -9.53
CA VAL A 56 15.96 -25.78 -10.80
C VAL A 56 15.05 -26.82 -11.47
N PHE A 57 15.39 -28.10 -11.37
CA PHE A 57 14.61 -29.24 -11.91
C PHE A 57 13.64 -29.86 -10.91
N ARG A 58 13.56 -29.37 -9.66
CA ARG A 58 12.38 -29.63 -8.83
C ARG A 58 11.20 -29.11 -9.63
N ALA A 59 10.27 -29.99 -9.97
CA ALA A 59 8.98 -29.62 -10.51
C ALA A 59 8.51 -28.42 -9.69
N ARG A 60 8.34 -27.26 -10.35
CA ARG A 60 7.70 -26.10 -9.75
C ARG A 60 6.53 -26.68 -8.96
N ARG A 61 6.48 -26.45 -7.65
CA ARG A 61 5.28 -26.82 -6.87
C ARG A 61 4.11 -26.38 -7.74
N PRO A 62 3.16 -27.28 -8.10
CA PRO A 62 2.02 -26.86 -8.89
C PRO A 62 1.50 -25.61 -8.20
N SER A 63 1.57 -24.48 -8.90
CA SER A 63 0.99 -23.26 -8.37
C SER A 63 -0.42 -23.67 -7.95
N GLY A 64 -0.85 -23.33 -6.75
CA GLY A 64 -2.24 -23.55 -6.35
C GLY A 64 -3.25 -22.81 -7.24
N MET A 65 -2.77 -22.16 -8.31
CA MET A 65 -3.57 -21.56 -9.35
C MET A 65 -4.05 -22.64 -10.31
N PRO A 66 -5.37 -22.74 -10.54
CA PRO A 66 -5.93 -23.61 -11.55
C PRO A 66 -5.39 -23.24 -12.93
N ASP A 67 -5.30 -24.24 -13.81
CA ASP A 67 -4.86 -24.05 -15.20
C ASP A 67 -5.78 -23.04 -15.91
N LEU A 68 -5.21 -21.89 -16.25
CA LEU A 68 -5.95 -20.77 -16.81
C LEU A 68 -6.33 -21.02 -18.27
N GLU A 69 -5.44 -21.66 -19.04
CA GLU A 69 -5.61 -21.88 -20.48
C GLU A 69 -6.64 -22.96 -20.76
N ASP A 70 -6.56 -24.08 -20.06
CA ASP A 70 -7.41 -25.23 -20.36
C ASP A 70 -8.76 -25.19 -19.60
N ASN A 71 -8.82 -24.58 -18.41
CA ASN A 71 -10.02 -24.65 -17.56
C ASN A 71 -10.77 -23.34 -17.35
N LEU A 72 -10.08 -22.20 -17.35
CA LEU A 72 -10.64 -20.92 -16.88
C LEU A 72 -11.02 -20.01 -18.05
N PHE A 73 -10.14 -19.81 -19.03
CA PHE A 73 -10.42 -18.97 -20.20
C PHE A 73 -11.56 -19.49 -21.08
N PRO A 74 -11.71 -20.80 -21.37
CA PRO A 74 -12.83 -21.29 -22.17
C PRO A 74 -14.19 -21.03 -21.51
N LYS A 75 -14.25 -21.04 -20.16
CA LYS A 75 -15.48 -20.76 -19.40
C LYS A 75 -15.79 -19.27 -19.36
N ILE A 76 -14.78 -18.42 -19.25
CA ILE A 76 -14.93 -16.95 -19.26
C ILE A 76 -15.35 -16.46 -20.65
N LEU A 77 -14.70 -16.95 -21.71
CA LEU A 77 -14.98 -16.54 -23.09
C LEU A 77 -16.40 -16.93 -23.56
N GLY A 78 -17.06 -17.88 -22.88
CA GLY A 78 -18.44 -18.28 -23.16
C GLY A 78 -19.50 -17.45 -22.43
N LEU A 79 -19.12 -16.53 -21.54
CA LEU A 79 -20.06 -15.73 -20.75
C LEU A 79 -20.50 -14.46 -21.50
N PRO A 80 -21.76 -13.99 -21.29
CA PRO A 80 -22.23 -12.74 -21.87
C PRO A 80 -21.48 -11.54 -21.28
N THR A 81 -21.24 -10.53 -22.12
CA THR A 81 -20.40 -9.37 -21.82
C THR A 81 -20.81 -8.62 -20.55
N GLY A 82 -22.11 -8.59 -20.22
CA GLY A 82 -22.60 -7.95 -18.99
C GLY A 82 -22.11 -8.62 -17.71
N VAL A 83 -22.07 -9.96 -17.69
CA VAL A 83 -21.61 -10.75 -16.53
C VAL A 83 -20.09 -10.69 -16.40
N LEU A 84 -19.39 -10.55 -17.53
CA LEU A 84 -17.93 -10.35 -17.55
C LEU A 84 -17.53 -9.01 -16.95
N VAL A 85 -18.26 -7.94 -17.24
CA VAL A 85 -17.98 -6.61 -16.68
C VAL A 85 -18.24 -6.57 -15.18
N GLU A 86 -19.32 -7.22 -14.71
CA GLU A 86 -19.67 -7.27 -13.29
C GLU A 86 -18.65 -8.06 -12.44
N HIS A 87 -18.02 -9.09 -13.01
CA HIS A 87 -17.03 -9.92 -12.31
C HIS A 87 -15.58 -9.66 -12.73
N ALA A 88 -15.33 -8.70 -13.63
CA ALA A 88 -13.99 -8.37 -14.11
C ALA A 88 -13.08 -7.99 -12.95
N ASP A 89 -13.50 -7.08 -12.08
CA ASP A 89 -12.68 -6.58 -10.98
C ASP A 89 -12.28 -7.67 -9.98
N HIS A 90 -13.20 -8.61 -9.72
CA HIS A 90 -12.92 -9.75 -8.83
C HIS A 90 -12.00 -10.80 -9.49
N CYS A 91 -12.17 -11.08 -10.78
CA CYS A 91 -11.29 -12.00 -11.50
C CYS A 91 -9.90 -11.38 -11.70
N ILE A 92 -9.82 -10.08 -11.98
CA ILE A 92 -8.57 -9.33 -12.14
C ILE A 92 -7.71 -9.43 -10.87
N ALA A 93 -8.32 -9.29 -9.68
CA ALA A 93 -7.61 -9.45 -8.40
C ALA A 93 -6.96 -10.82 -8.20
N SER A 94 -7.45 -11.87 -8.89
CA SER A 94 -6.83 -13.20 -8.87
C SER A 94 -5.66 -13.37 -9.85
N PHE A 95 -5.58 -12.51 -10.88
CA PHE A 95 -4.49 -12.51 -11.86
C PHE A 95 -3.31 -11.64 -11.44
N TYR A 96 -3.52 -10.68 -10.55
CA TYR A 96 -2.43 -9.92 -9.95
C TYR A 96 -1.95 -10.64 -8.68
N PRO A 97 -0.65 -10.97 -8.57
CA PRO A 97 -0.12 -11.43 -7.29
C PRO A 97 -0.36 -10.33 -6.23
N PRO A 98 -0.60 -10.70 -4.95
CA PRO A 98 -0.55 -9.70 -3.89
C PRO A 98 0.84 -9.06 -3.95
N ASP A 99 0.88 -7.78 -4.33
CA ASP A 99 2.10 -6.99 -4.27
C ASP A 99 2.60 -7.07 -2.83
N TRP A 100 3.72 -7.78 -2.63
CA TRP A 100 4.39 -7.77 -1.34
C TRP A 100 4.67 -6.30 -1.01
N PRO A 101 4.30 -5.82 0.19
CA PRO A 101 4.62 -4.45 0.58
C PRO A 101 6.11 -4.29 0.37
N LYS A 102 6.52 -3.29 -0.42
CA LYS A 102 7.93 -3.01 -0.70
C LYS A 102 8.63 -2.82 0.64
N VAL A 103 9.27 -3.87 1.14
CA VAL A 103 10.08 -3.79 2.35
C VAL A 103 11.31 -3.01 1.92
N PHE A 104 11.26 -1.70 2.13
CA PHE A 104 12.40 -0.83 1.89
C PHE A 104 13.48 -1.26 2.88
N ASP A 105 14.56 -1.88 2.37
CA ASP A 105 15.73 -2.17 3.18
C ASP A 105 16.27 -0.84 3.70
N LEU A 106 16.46 -0.71 5.02
CA LEU A 106 16.96 0.52 5.63
C LEU A 106 18.27 0.97 4.98
N ASN A 107 19.12 0.02 4.55
CA ASN A 107 20.35 0.36 3.83
C ASN A 107 20.07 0.99 2.46
N SER A 108 19.03 0.54 1.76
CA SER A 108 18.61 1.14 0.49
C SER A 108 17.97 2.52 0.69
N VAL A 109 17.22 2.74 1.77
CA VAL A 109 16.67 4.06 2.13
C VAL A 109 17.80 5.02 2.50
N PHE A 110 18.78 4.58 3.30
CA PHE A 110 19.93 5.41 3.65
C PHE A 110 20.79 5.73 2.43
N ALA A 111 21.00 4.79 1.51
CA ALA A 111 21.68 5.07 0.25
C ALA A 111 20.93 6.11 -0.58
N MET A 112 19.59 6.04 -0.64
CA MET A 112 18.75 7.00 -1.38
C MET A 112 18.69 8.39 -0.72
N LEU A 113 18.78 8.46 0.61
CA LEU A 113 18.83 9.73 1.35
C LEU A 113 20.22 10.39 1.31
N LEU A 114 21.28 9.58 1.16
CA LEU A 114 22.67 10.04 1.04
C LEU A 114 23.07 10.35 -0.41
N GLU A 115 22.33 9.82 -1.39
CA GLU A 115 22.40 10.32 -2.76
C GLU A 115 22.03 11.80 -2.75
N ARG A 116 23.02 12.64 -3.04
CA ARG A 116 22.80 14.05 -3.34
C ARG A 116 21.78 14.08 -4.47
N ARG A 117 20.55 14.54 -4.16
CA ARG A 117 19.52 14.82 -5.18
C ARG A 117 20.23 15.48 -6.35
N ALA A 118 20.03 14.94 -7.56
CA ALA A 118 20.30 15.72 -8.76
C ALA A 118 19.63 17.09 -8.53
N GLU A 119 20.34 18.17 -8.84
CA GLU A 119 19.74 19.52 -8.80
C GLU A 119 18.34 19.40 -9.36
N ASP A 120 17.35 19.86 -8.57
CA ASP A 120 15.96 19.87 -9.01
C ASP A 120 16.01 20.40 -10.44
N VAL A 121 15.61 19.55 -11.41
CA VAL A 121 15.42 20.01 -12.78
C VAL A 121 14.57 21.24 -12.59
N GLU A 122 15.13 22.42 -12.91
CA GLU A 122 14.35 23.66 -12.87
C GLU A 122 13.04 23.28 -13.52
N PRO A 123 11.90 23.36 -12.79
CA PRO A 123 10.64 22.97 -13.38
C PRO A 123 10.61 23.73 -14.69
N GLU A 124 10.41 23.00 -15.80
CA GLU A 124 10.15 23.66 -17.08
C GLU A 124 9.21 24.79 -16.73
N VAL A 125 9.65 26.02 -17.00
CA VAL A 125 8.76 27.17 -16.92
C VAL A 125 7.80 26.90 -18.04
N ASP A 126 6.80 26.07 -17.74
CA ASP A 126 5.56 26.02 -18.44
C ASP A 126 5.15 27.49 -18.43
N ASP A 127 5.15 28.11 -19.59
CA ASP A 127 4.39 29.34 -19.85
C ASP A 127 2.88 28.99 -19.74
N GLY A 128 2.53 28.29 -18.65
CA GLY A 128 1.34 27.53 -18.46
C GLY A 128 0.20 28.50 -18.50
N GLU A 129 -0.60 28.40 -19.56
CA GLU A 129 -1.93 28.96 -19.54
C GLU A 129 -2.59 28.43 -18.27
N ILE A 130 -2.89 29.33 -17.34
CA ILE A 130 -3.62 29.02 -16.11
C ILE A 130 -4.94 28.42 -16.57
N THR A 131 -5.03 27.09 -16.60
CA THR A 131 -6.28 26.42 -16.92
C THR A 131 -7.24 26.74 -15.78
N PRO A 132 -8.41 27.32 -16.07
CA PRO A 132 -9.39 27.63 -15.03
C PRO A 132 -9.72 26.36 -14.26
N PHE A 133 -9.65 26.42 -12.93
CA PHE A 133 -10.07 25.33 -12.07
C PHE A 133 -11.53 24.97 -12.40
N VAL A 134 -11.74 23.76 -12.92
CA VAL A 134 -13.07 23.20 -13.10
C VAL A 134 -13.42 22.52 -11.78
N PRO A 135 -14.33 23.09 -10.96
CA PRO A 135 -14.75 22.43 -9.73
C PRO A 135 -15.34 21.06 -10.06
N TYR A 136 -15.08 20.09 -9.18
CA TYR A 136 -15.72 18.79 -9.29
C TYR A 136 -17.25 18.97 -9.37
N PRO A 137 -17.94 18.23 -10.25
CA PRO A 137 -19.39 18.31 -10.33
C PRO A 137 -19.99 17.95 -8.98
N ASP A 138 -20.90 18.79 -8.49
CA ASP A 138 -21.61 18.53 -7.24
C ASP A 138 -22.33 17.19 -7.34
N ARG A 139 -22.15 16.34 -6.32
CA ARG A 139 -22.74 15.00 -6.28
C ARG A 139 -24.26 15.01 -6.09
N PHE A 140 -24.84 16.16 -5.74
CA PHE A 140 -26.27 16.34 -5.51
C PHE A 140 -26.76 17.56 -6.30
N SER A 141 -27.92 17.46 -6.93
CA SER A 141 -28.54 18.62 -7.58
C SER A 141 -29.01 19.64 -6.54
N GLU A 142 -29.02 20.92 -6.92
CA GLU A 142 -29.52 22.00 -6.05
C GLU A 142 -30.99 21.77 -5.64
N GLU A 143 -31.79 21.19 -6.53
CA GLU A 143 -33.19 20.82 -6.27
C GLU A 143 -33.32 19.78 -5.15
N LEU A 144 -32.43 18.78 -5.14
CA LEU A 144 -32.40 17.75 -4.11
C LEU A 144 -31.99 18.35 -2.76
N ILE A 145 -30.96 19.19 -2.75
CA ILE A 145 -30.50 19.90 -1.54
C ILE A 145 -31.62 20.76 -0.96
N ALA A 146 -32.32 21.54 -1.80
CA ALA A 146 -33.43 22.39 -1.36
C ALA A 146 -34.60 21.57 -0.78
N THR A 147 -34.95 20.45 -1.42
CA THR A 147 -36.01 19.55 -0.96
C THR A 147 -35.70 18.94 0.40
N VAL A 148 -34.49 18.42 0.56
CA VAL A 148 -34.07 17.80 1.81
C VAL A 148 -33.93 18.85 2.92
N ARG A 149 -33.44 20.05 2.60
CA ARG A 149 -33.38 21.16 3.56
C ARG A 149 -34.77 21.55 4.07
N ALA A 150 -35.75 21.72 3.17
CA ALA A 150 -37.12 22.04 3.56
C ALA A 150 -37.72 20.96 4.45
N TRP A 151 -37.45 19.68 4.15
CA TRP A 151 -37.89 18.56 4.98
C TRP A 151 -37.29 18.60 6.39
N LEU A 152 -35.97 18.85 6.50
CA LEU A 152 -35.30 19.00 7.79
C LEU A 152 -35.80 20.22 8.58
N GLU A 153 -36.02 21.36 7.92
CA GLU A 153 -36.55 22.58 8.56
C GLU A 153 -37.95 22.36 9.14
N ILE A 154 -38.84 21.65 8.42
CA ILE A 154 -40.17 21.29 8.93
C ILE A 154 -40.05 20.43 10.19
N ARG A 155 -39.15 19.43 10.18
CA ARG A 155 -38.97 18.54 11.34
C ARG A 155 -38.33 19.26 12.54
N PHE A 156 -37.35 20.12 12.30
CA PHE A 156 -36.69 20.88 13.35
C PHE A 156 -37.56 22.03 13.91
N SER A 157 -38.47 22.59 13.12
CA SER A 157 -39.44 23.57 13.60
C SER A 157 -40.48 22.99 14.57
N ALA A 158 -40.63 21.66 14.61
CA ALA A 158 -41.49 20.97 15.59
C ALA A 158 -40.92 20.98 17.03
N GLY A 159 -39.70 21.48 17.25
CA GLY A 159 -39.10 21.63 18.58
C GLY A 159 -38.78 20.30 19.30
N ALA A 160 -38.77 19.19 18.56
CA ALA A 160 -38.40 17.88 19.08
C ALA A 160 -36.91 17.61 18.85
N SER A 161 -36.30 16.86 19.77
CA SER A 161 -34.95 16.36 19.58
C SER A 161 -34.97 15.13 18.68
N TYR A 162 -34.08 15.08 17.70
CA TYR A 162 -33.98 13.95 16.76
C TYR A 162 -32.56 13.43 16.67
N ARG A 163 -32.44 12.10 16.55
CA ARG A 163 -31.17 11.45 16.22
C ARG A 163 -31.02 11.26 14.72
N VAL A 164 -29.78 11.21 14.23
CA VAL A 164 -29.49 10.95 12.81
C VAL A 164 -30.08 9.61 12.36
N ASP A 165 -29.96 8.56 13.16
CA ASP A 165 -30.53 7.25 12.84
C ASP A 165 -32.07 7.29 12.76
N GLU A 166 -32.72 8.01 13.66
CA GLU A 166 -34.17 8.21 13.64
C GLU A 166 -34.63 8.99 12.40
N LEU A 167 -33.92 10.07 12.03
CA LEU A 167 -34.22 10.83 10.83
C LEU A 167 -34.03 10.01 9.55
N LEU A 168 -32.99 9.16 9.50
CA LEU A 168 -32.77 8.26 8.37
C LEU A 168 -33.82 7.14 8.29
N ARG A 169 -34.34 6.64 9.42
CA ARG A 169 -35.50 5.71 9.44
C ARG A 169 -36.75 6.40 8.93
N LEU A 170 -37.07 7.58 9.44
CA LEU A 170 -38.25 8.33 9.03
C LEU A 170 -38.21 8.66 7.53
N ALA A 171 -37.04 9.03 7.01
CA ALA A 171 -36.86 9.25 5.57
C ALA A 171 -37.08 7.96 4.76
N ALA A 172 -36.64 6.80 5.26
CA ALA A 172 -36.89 5.51 4.62
C ALA A 172 -38.38 5.13 4.64
N ASP A 173 -39.06 5.36 5.77
CA ASP A 173 -40.50 5.09 5.95
C ASP A 173 -41.37 6.01 5.06
N GLU A 174 -40.94 7.25 4.82
CA GLU A 174 -41.57 8.19 3.88
C GLU A 174 -41.27 7.89 2.40
N GLY A 175 -40.49 6.84 2.12
CA GLY A 175 -40.19 6.39 0.75
C GLY A 175 -39.10 7.18 0.04
N MET A 176 -38.22 7.88 0.78
CA MET A 176 -37.10 8.60 0.18
C MET A 176 -36.04 7.65 -0.40
N ASP A 177 -35.61 7.96 -1.62
CA ASP A 177 -34.59 7.17 -2.30
C ASP A 177 -33.22 7.25 -1.59
N ALA A 178 -32.33 6.30 -1.90
CA ALA A 178 -31.01 6.20 -1.28
C ALA A 178 -30.18 7.48 -1.48
N GLU A 179 -30.31 8.16 -2.62
CA GLU A 179 -29.62 9.41 -2.90
C GLU A 179 -30.08 10.56 -1.98
N MET A 180 -31.39 10.68 -1.74
CA MET A 180 -31.94 11.68 -0.82
C MET A 180 -31.49 11.41 0.61
N ARG A 181 -31.47 10.14 1.05
CA ARG A 181 -30.97 9.74 2.36
C ARG A 181 -29.46 9.99 2.54
N ARG A 182 -28.65 9.83 1.48
CA ARG A 182 -27.23 10.25 1.48
C ARG A 182 -27.09 11.76 1.68
N CYS A 183 -27.92 12.54 1.01
CA CYS A 183 -27.92 14.00 1.14
C CYS A 183 -28.34 14.45 2.57
N ILE A 184 -29.34 13.79 3.18
CA ILE A 184 -29.72 14.01 4.58
C ILE A 184 -28.51 13.80 5.49
N ALA A 185 -27.86 12.63 5.40
CA ALA A 185 -26.72 12.32 6.24
C ALA A 185 -25.60 13.36 6.09
N LEU A 186 -25.24 13.73 4.85
CA LEU A 186 -24.20 14.71 4.60
C LEU A 186 -24.56 16.09 5.17
N MET A 187 -25.79 16.57 4.99
CA MET A 187 -26.21 17.87 5.51
C MET A 187 -26.24 17.90 7.04
N LEU A 188 -26.70 16.83 7.69
CA LEU A 188 -26.66 16.72 9.15
C LEU A 188 -25.22 16.75 9.68
N TYR A 189 -24.30 16.02 9.04
CA TYR A 189 -22.88 16.06 9.41
C TYR A 189 -22.22 17.41 9.17
N ARG A 190 -22.54 18.11 8.08
CA ARG A 190 -22.04 19.49 7.86
C ARG A 190 -22.55 20.45 8.93
N SER A 191 -23.78 20.25 9.40
CA SER A 191 -24.36 21.03 10.50
C SER A 191 -23.84 20.65 11.90
N PHE A 192 -22.84 19.78 12.02
CA PHE A 192 -22.20 19.48 13.30
C PHE A 192 -21.25 20.61 13.75
N ALA A 193 -20.53 21.23 12.81
CA ALA A 193 -19.63 22.34 13.13
C ALA A 193 -20.46 23.60 13.39
N GLN A 194 -20.40 24.15 14.61
CA GLN A 194 -21.14 25.36 15.04
C GLN A 194 -20.93 26.58 14.12
N SER A 195 -19.80 26.65 13.42
CA SER A 195 -19.48 27.69 12.45
C SER A 195 -20.18 27.54 11.08
N GLU A 196 -20.71 26.35 10.78
CA GLU A 196 -21.32 25.98 9.49
C GLU A 196 -22.76 25.44 9.66
N THR A 197 -23.37 25.64 10.83
CA THR A 197 -24.72 25.12 11.11
C THR A 197 -25.74 25.78 10.20
N LEU A 198 -26.34 25.00 9.30
CA LEU A 198 -27.50 25.42 8.52
C LEU A 198 -28.74 25.65 9.43
N PHE A 199 -28.77 25.01 10.60
CA PHE A 199 -29.88 25.03 11.55
C PHE A 199 -29.50 25.79 12.82
N HIS A 200 -29.64 27.11 12.79
CA HIS A 200 -29.25 28.02 13.88
C HIS A 200 -30.03 27.79 15.19
N ASN A 201 -31.18 27.11 15.11
CA ASN A 201 -32.05 26.84 16.25
C ASN A 201 -31.79 25.47 16.89
N MET A 202 -30.82 24.69 16.37
CA MET A 202 -30.50 23.35 16.84
C MET A 202 -29.05 23.24 17.28
N HIS A 203 -28.82 22.59 18.41
CA HIS A 203 -27.50 22.17 18.87
C HIS A 203 -27.29 20.69 18.54
N ALA A 204 -26.12 20.35 17.98
CA ALA A 204 -25.73 18.99 17.64
C ALA A 204 -24.72 18.44 18.65
N GLU A 205 -25.06 17.34 19.32
CA GLU A 205 -24.15 16.62 20.23
C GLU A 205 -23.95 15.19 19.76
N LYS A 206 -22.74 14.65 19.97
CA LYS A 206 -22.43 13.26 19.63
C LYS A 206 -23.06 12.30 20.63
N CYS A 207 -23.87 11.36 20.15
CA CYS A 207 -24.52 10.31 20.92
C CYS A 207 -24.33 8.92 20.30
N GLY A 208 -23.17 8.32 20.56
CA GLY A 208 -22.88 6.95 20.14
C GLY A 208 -22.57 6.82 18.65
N ARG A 209 -22.87 5.64 18.08
CA ARG A 209 -22.63 5.31 16.67
C ARG A 209 -23.89 4.80 16.00
N PHE A 210 -24.00 5.01 14.69
CA PHE A 210 -25.03 4.39 13.86
C PHE A 210 -24.39 3.66 12.68
N ASP A 211 -25.08 2.61 12.25
CA ASP A 211 -24.76 1.81 11.08
C ASP A 211 -26.05 1.69 10.26
N PHE A 212 -25.98 2.14 9.02
CA PHE A 212 -27.07 2.19 8.06
C PHE A 212 -26.52 1.86 6.68
N ASP A 213 -27.30 1.18 5.84
CA ASP A 213 -26.90 0.75 4.48
C ASP A 213 -26.28 1.85 3.60
N ILE A 214 -26.52 3.11 3.96
CA ILE A 214 -26.16 4.30 3.22
C ILE A 214 -24.97 5.05 3.84
N ALA A 215 -24.80 4.98 5.15
CA ALA A 215 -23.77 5.71 5.89
C ALA A 215 -23.54 5.08 7.27
N GLU A 216 -22.28 5.04 7.70
CA GLU A 216 -21.87 4.67 9.05
C GLU A 216 -21.15 5.85 9.73
N GLY A 217 -21.25 5.95 11.05
CA GLY A 217 -20.44 6.92 11.79
C GLY A 217 -20.98 7.27 13.17
N ASP A 218 -20.60 8.46 13.64
CA ASP A 218 -21.03 8.98 14.93
C ASP A 218 -22.47 9.48 14.83
N ASN A 219 -23.34 8.98 15.69
CA ASN A 219 -24.74 9.39 15.68
C ASN A 219 -24.88 10.73 16.40
N LEU A 220 -25.47 11.71 15.74
CA LEU A 220 -25.66 13.05 16.29
C LEU A 220 -27.09 13.20 16.82
N ILE A 221 -27.24 13.76 18.00
CA ILE A 221 -28.52 14.27 18.53
C ILE A 221 -28.60 15.74 18.19
N PHE A 222 -29.69 16.14 17.53
CA PHE A 222 -30.07 17.52 17.34
C PHE A 222 -31.13 17.87 18.37
N SER A 223 -30.82 18.77 19.31
CA SER A 223 -31.75 19.29 20.31
C SER A 223 -31.98 20.78 20.10
N PRO A 224 -33.21 21.30 20.30
CA PRO A 224 -33.47 22.73 20.20
C PRO A 224 -32.60 23.49 21.20
N LEU A 225 -32.03 24.62 20.76
CA LEU A 225 -31.49 25.60 21.68
C LEU A 225 -32.67 26.10 22.52
N GLY A 226 -32.69 25.77 23.81
CA GLY A 226 -33.69 26.32 24.72
C GLY A 226 -33.60 27.83 24.69
N ASP A 227 -34.75 28.51 24.54
CA ASP A 227 -34.87 29.94 24.82
C ASP A 227 -34.48 30.15 26.29
N GLU A 228 -33.28 30.67 26.54
CA GLU A 228 -32.99 31.47 27.74
C GLU A 228 -33.38 32.93 27.50
#